data_AF-A0A5C3MXD4-F1
#
_entry.id   AF-A0A5C3MXD4-F1
#
_cell.length_a   1.000
_cell.length_b   1.000
_cell.length_c   1.000
_cell.angle_alpha   90.00
_cell.angle_beta   90.00
_cell.angle_gamma   90.00
#
_symmetry.space_group_name_H-M   'P 1'
#
loop_
_entity.id
_entity.type
_entity.pdbx_description
1 polymer ?
#
loop_
_entity_poly.entity_id
_entity_poly.type
_entity_poly.pdbx_seq_one_letter_code
_entity_poly.pdbx_strand_id
1 'polypeptide(L)'
;MTEENGKVVEKLLQLCYPVDPPSWRDAAEIHPVLAAAIKYQVEAATRLLRKELVTAKFLENEPLRIFVIASRLKLGEEARIAAEWTLAQTLRVSLRLQRCCCPND
;
A
#
# COMPACT_ATOMS: atom_id res chain seq x y z
N MET A 1 3.39 4.18 -19.18
CA MET A 1 4.84 4.44 -19.16
C MET A 1 5.17 4.90 -17.77
N THR A 2 5.94 4.13 -17.01
CA THR A 2 6.35 4.53 -15.65
C THR A 2 7.57 5.41 -15.81
N GLU A 3 7.41 6.73 -15.72
CA GLU A 3 8.52 7.67 -15.75
C GLU A 3 9.38 7.43 -14.49
N GLU A 4 10.61 6.98 -14.71
CA GLU A 4 11.62 6.79 -13.67
C GLU A 4 12.12 8.16 -13.24
N ASN A 5 11.30 8.84 -12.45
CA ASN A 5 11.61 10.15 -11.89
C ASN A 5 12.87 10.03 -11.01
N GLY A 6 13.84 10.95 -11.13
CA GLY A 6 15.09 10.88 -10.35
C GLY A 6 14.88 10.72 -8.83
N LYS A 7 13.76 11.25 -8.31
CA LYS A 7 13.32 11.08 -6.91
C LYS A 7 13.03 9.63 -6.51
N VAL A 8 12.55 8.79 -7.44
CA VAL A 8 12.26 7.37 -7.20
C VAL A 8 13.57 6.61 -6.99
N VAL A 9 14.56 6.87 -7.85
CA VAL A 9 15.89 6.26 -7.76
C VAL A 9 16.63 6.75 -6.53
N GLU A 10 16.54 8.05 -6.22
CA GLU A 10 17.12 8.62 -4.99
C GLU A 10 16.57 7.93 -3.73
N LYS A 11 15.24 7.79 -3.59
CA LYS A 11 14.65 7.06 -2.46
C LYS A 11 15.06 5.58 -2.43
N LEU A 12 15.20 4.94 -3.60
CA LEU A 12 15.69 3.56 -3.67
C LEU A 12 17.13 3.45 -3.17
N LEU A 13 17.99 4.39 -3.55
CA LEU A 13 19.39 4.43 -3.10
C LEU A 13 19.49 4.72 -1.60
N GLN A 14 18.64 5.60 -1.05
CA GLN A 14 18.57 5.84 0.39
C GLN A 14 18.19 4.58 1.18
N LEU A 15 17.39 3.67 0.60
CA LEU A 15 17.09 2.37 1.24
C LEU A 15 18.27 1.40 1.20
N CYS A 16 19.21 1.56 0.27
CA CYS A 16 20.38 0.69 0.12
C CYS A 16 21.59 1.15 0.94
N TYR A 17 21.68 2.45 1.22
CA TYR A 17 22.79 3.04 1.98
C TYR A 17 22.42 3.18 3.46
N PRO A 18 23.40 3.16 4.38
CA PRO A 18 23.19 3.39 5.81
C PRO A 18 22.93 4.87 6.09
N VAL A 19 21.86 5.40 5.51
CA VAL A 19 21.31 6.73 5.73
C VAL A 19 19.89 6.59 6.29
N ASP A 20 19.33 7.69 6.78
CA ASP A 20 17.96 7.67 7.30
C ASP A 20 16.95 7.19 6.25
N PRO A 21 16.05 6.26 6.61
CA PRO A 21 15.07 5.74 5.67
C PRO A 21 14.13 6.87 5.20
N PRO A 22 13.75 6.89 3.92
CA PRO A 22 12.85 7.90 3.39
C PRO A 22 11.46 7.79 4.03
N SER A 23 10.87 8.95 4.31
CA SER A 23 9.46 9.01 4.72
C SER A 23 8.52 8.89 3.52
N TRP A 24 7.36 8.29 3.78
CA TRP A 24 6.29 8.06 2.80
C TRP A 24 5.07 8.86 3.19
N ARG A 25 4.58 9.69 2.27
CA ARG A 25 3.32 10.42 2.48
C ARG A 25 2.13 9.51 2.27
N ASP A 26 2.12 8.80 1.14
CA ASP A 26 1.00 7.99 0.67
C ASP A 26 1.48 6.71 -0.01
N ALA A 27 0.60 5.71 -0.13
CA ALA A 27 0.91 4.47 -0.84
C ALA A 27 1.28 4.71 -2.32
N ALA A 28 0.83 5.83 -2.88
CA ALA A 28 1.17 6.28 -4.23
C ALA A 28 2.66 6.55 -4.44
N GLU A 29 3.37 7.04 -3.42
CA GLU A 29 4.82 7.28 -3.49
C GLU A 29 5.61 5.97 -3.37
N ILE A 30 5.07 4.99 -2.65
CA ILE A 30 5.69 3.67 -2.45
C ILE A 30 5.63 2.86 -3.75
N HIS A 31 4.52 2.91 -4.49
CA HIS A 31 4.33 2.14 -5.73
C HIS A 31 5.48 2.24 -6.74
N PRO A 32 5.92 3.43 -7.21
CA PRO A 32 6.99 3.53 -8.19
C PRO A 32 8.35 3.09 -7.63
N VAL A 33 8.63 3.32 -6.34
CA VAL A 33 9.89 2.89 -5.70
C VAL A 33 9.92 1.37 -5.55
N LEU A 34 8.80 0.75 -5.18
CA LEU A 34 8.68 -0.70 -5.09
C LEU A 34 8.77 -1.37 -6.46
N ALA A 35 8.14 -0.77 -7.48
CA ALA A 35 8.30 -1.22 -8.87
C ALA A 35 9.76 -1.15 -9.33
N ALA A 36 10.48 -0.06 -9.00
CA ALA A 36 11.91 0.07 -9.28
C ALA A 36 12.74 -0.96 -8.50
N ALA A 37 12.46 -1.16 -7.22
CA ALA A 37 13.16 -2.16 -6.39
C ALA A 37 13.02 -3.58 -6.97
N ILE A 38 11.83 -3.94 -7.45
CA ILE A 38 11.59 -5.22 -8.12
C ILE A 38 12.32 -5.28 -9.47
N LYS A 39 12.24 -4.20 -10.28
CA LYS A 39 12.91 -4.10 -11.59
C LYS A 39 14.43 -4.29 -11.47
N TYR A 40 15.03 -3.67 -10.46
CA TYR A 40 16.48 -3.71 -10.20
C TYR A 40 16.90 -4.85 -9.24
N GLN A 41 15.97 -5.72 -8.84
CA GLN A 41 16.22 -6.86 -7.95
C GLN A 41 16.87 -6.48 -6.61
N VAL A 42 16.51 -5.32 -6.08
CA VAL A 42 16.97 -4.86 -4.76
C VAL A 42 16.09 -5.49 -3.68
N GLU A 43 16.44 -6.71 -3.26
CA GLU A 43 15.63 -7.48 -2.29
C GLU A 43 15.45 -6.79 -0.94
N ALA A 44 16.50 -6.14 -0.43
CA ALA A 44 16.45 -5.44 0.86
C ALA A 44 15.40 -4.32 0.83
N ALA A 45 15.46 -3.45 -0.17
CA ALA A 45 14.48 -2.39 -0.39
C ALA A 45 13.08 -2.95 -0.62
N THR A 46 12.95 -4.01 -1.41
CA THR A 46 11.66 -4.68 -1.67
C THR A 46 11.02 -5.16 -0.35
N ARG A 47 11.81 -5.80 0.51
CA ARG A 47 11.34 -6.32 1.81
C ARG A 47 10.93 -5.20 2.77
N LEU A 48 11.69 -4.11 2.81
CA LEU A 48 11.36 -2.94 3.63
C LEU A 48 10.07 -2.27 3.16
N LEU A 49 9.96 -2.01 1.85
CA LEU A 49 8.80 -1.38 1.26
C LEU A 49 7.53 -2.24 1.40
N ARG A 50 7.65 -3.58 1.32
CA ARG A 50 6.53 -4.49 1.60
C ARG A 50 6.02 -4.36 3.02
N LYS A 51 6.93 -4.26 4.01
CA LYS A 51 6.56 -4.03 5.41
C LYS A 51 5.89 -2.67 5.62
N GLU A 52 6.43 -1.63 5.01
CA GLU A 52 5.83 -0.29 5.05
C GLU A 52 4.41 -0.30 4.45
N LEU A 53 4.22 -0.98 3.32
CA LEU A 53 2.93 -1.08 2.64
C LEU A 53 1.82 -1.71 3.51
N VAL A 54 2.18 -2.65 4.39
CA VAL A 54 1.24 -3.32 5.31
C VAL A 54 1.19 -2.69 6.71
N THR A 55 1.74 -1.49 6.87
CA THR A 55 1.63 -0.76 8.14
C THR A 55 0.20 -0.31 8.38
N ALA A 56 -0.27 -0.41 9.63
CA ALA A 56 -1.64 -0.05 10.03
C ALA A 56 -2.08 1.34 9.53
N LYS A 57 -1.16 2.32 9.55
CA LYS A 57 -1.39 3.68 9.03
C LYS A 57 -1.93 3.70 7.60
N PHE A 58 -1.38 2.88 6.72
CA PHE A 58 -1.83 2.83 5.32
C PHE A 58 -3.07 1.96 5.17
N LEU A 59 -3.12 0.82 5.85
CA LEU A 59 -4.27 -0.10 5.81
C LEU A 59 -5.56 0.53 6.36
N GLU A 60 -5.48 1.47 7.31
CA GLU A 60 -6.65 2.16 7.84
C GLU A 60 -7.13 3.30 6.93
N ASN A 61 -6.20 4.02 6.29
CA ASN A 61 -6.53 5.19 5.47
C ASN A 61 -6.88 4.82 4.01
N GLU A 62 -6.12 3.93 3.37
CA GLU A 62 -6.23 3.64 1.94
C GLU A 62 -6.10 2.12 1.58
N PRO A 63 -6.86 1.20 2.23
CA PRO A 63 -6.65 -0.24 2.03
C PRO A 63 -6.94 -0.71 0.59
N LEU A 64 -7.92 -0.10 -0.09
CA LEU A 64 -8.20 -0.37 -1.51
C LEU A 64 -7.02 -0.06 -2.42
N ARG A 65 -6.32 1.05 -2.14
CA ARG A 65 -5.20 1.49 -2.96
C ARG A 65 -4.02 0.55 -2.81
N ILE A 66 -3.77 0.11 -1.58
CA ILE A 66 -2.75 -0.90 -1.24
C ILE A 66 -3.05 -2.22 -1.92
N PHE A 67 -4.31 -2.67 -1.90
CA PHE A 67 -4.74 -3.89 -2.57
C PHE A 67 -4.45 -3.85 -4.07
N VAL A 68 -4.75 -2.72 -4.73
CA VAL A 68 -4.48 -2.54 -6.17
C VAL A 68 -2.98 -2.55 -6.44
N ILE A 69 -2.17 -1.86 -5.62
CA ILE A 69 -0.71 -1.82 -5.75
C ILE A 69 -0.11 -3.23 -5.58
N ALA A 70 -0.48 -3.92 -4.50
CA ALA A 70 -0.01 -5.26 -4.20
C ALA A 70 -0.39 -6.25 -5.31
N SER A 71 -1.62 -6.15 -5.83
CA SER A 71 -2.10 -6.97 -6.94
C SER A 71 -1.33 -6.70 -8.24
N ARG A 72 -1.06 -5.43 -8.58
CA ARG A 72 -0.28 -5.05 -9.77
C ARG A 72 1.16 -5.54 -9.70
N LEU A 73 1.74 -5.57 -8.50
CA LEU A 73 3.11 -6.01 -8.26
C LEU A 73 3.22 -7.51 -7.91
N LYS A 74 2.11 -8.26 -8.00
CA LYS A 74 2.02 -9.70 -7.69
C LYS A 74 2.48 -10.07 -6.27
N LEU A 75 2.24 -9.17 -5.31
CA LEU A 75 2.55 -9.33 -3.89
C LEU A 75 1.36 -9.99 -3.19
N GLY A 76 1.28 -11.32 -3.28
CA GLY A 76 0.09 -12.09 -2.89
C GLY A 76 -0.30 -11.96 -1.41
N GLU A 77 0.67 -12.01 -0.49
CA GLU A 77 0.40 -11.93 0.95
C GLU A 77 -0.09 -10.53 1.34
N GLU A 78 0.57 -9.49 0.83
CA GLU A 78 0.20 -8.10 1.06
C GLU A 78 -1.17 -7.77 0.47
N ALA A 79 -1.46 -8.33 -0.71
CA ALA A 79 -2.78 -8.20 -1.33
C ALA A 79 -3.85 -8.87 -0.48
N ARG A 80 -3.58 -10.06 0.09
CA ARG A 80 -4.51 -10.76 0.98
C ARG A 80 -4.80 -9.91 2.23
N ILE A 81 -3.77 -9.42 2.90
CA ILE A 81 -3.91 -8.56 4.08
C ILE A 81 -4.73 -7.31 3.74
N ALA A 82 -4.39 -6.61 2.65
CA ALA A 82 -5.11 -5.40 2.25
C ALA A 82 -6.58 -5.67 1.87
N ALA A 83 -6.87 -6.83 1.26
CA ALA A 83 -8.22 -7.27 0.95
C ALA A 83 -9.03 -7.52 2.22
N GLU A 84 -8.46 -8.21 3.22
CA GLU A 84 -9.13 -8.46 4.51
C GLU A 84 -9.50 -7.15 5.20
N TRP A 85 -8.59 -6.18 5.23
CA TRP A 85 -8.84 -4.84 5.78
C TRP A 85 -9.91 -4.08 5.01
N THR A 86 -9.86 -4.12 3.67
CA THR A 86 -10.88 -3.52 2.80
C THR A 86 -12.26 -4.11 3.08
N LEU A 87 -12.35 -5.45 3.13
CA LEU A 87 -13.58 -6.18 3.40
C LEU A 87 -14.15 -5.84 4.78
N ALA A 88 -13.28 -5.78 5.80
CA ALA A 88 -13.68 -5.38 7.15
C ALA A 88 -14.26 -3.96 7.19
N GLN A 89 -13.67 -3.00 6.46
CA GLN A 89 -14.20 -1.65 6.36
C GLN A 89 -15.53 -1.58 5.59
N THR A 90 -15.64 -2.23 4.44
CA THR A 90 -16.88 -2.18 3.64
C THR A 90 -18.05 -2.87 4.36
N LEU A 91 -17.81 -4.00 5.03
CA LEU A 91 -18.84 -4.68 5.82
C LEU A 91 -19.30 -3.83 7.01
N ARG A 92 -18.39 -3.07 7.64
CA ARG A 92 -18.73 -2.10 8.70
C ARG A 92 -19.61 -0.97 8.20
N VAL A 93 -19.40 -0.46 6.99
CA VAL A 93 -20.22 0.59 6.38
C VAL A 93 -21.59 0.03 5.98
N SER A 94 -21.62 -1.14 5.37
CA SER A 94 -22.85 -1.79 4.86
C SER A 94 -23.84 -2.13 5.96
N LEU A 95 -23.36 -2.64 7.10
CA LEU A 95 -24.21 -2.94 8.27
C LEU A 95 -24.76 -1.67 8.95
N ARG A 96 -24.11 -0.51 8.75
CA ARG A 96 -24.54 0.77 9.35
C ARG A 96 -25.74 1.37 8.60
N LEU A 97 -25.91 1.07 7.31
CA LEU A 97 -27.03 1.54 6.49
C LEU A 97 -28.30 0.69 6.65
N GLN A 98 -28.19 -0.53 7.17
CA GLN A 98 -29.33 -1.43 7.35
C GLN A 98 -30.20 -1.11 8.58
N ARG A 99 -29.79 -0.16 9.43
CA ARG A 99 -30.52 0.28 10.63
C ARG A 99 -31.43 1.50 10.45
N CYS A 100 -31.53 2.09 9.26
CA CYS A 100 -32.34 3.30 9.04
C CYS A 100 -33.73 3.08 8.41
N CYS A 101 -34.14 1.84 8.14
CA CYS A 101 -35.55 1.56 7.78
C CYS A 101 -36.38 1.28 9.04
N CYS A 102 -36.69 2.31 9.82
CA CYS A 102 -37.91 2.30 10.61
C CYS A 102 -39.02 2.85 9.71
N PRO A 103 -39.96 2.02 9.20
CA PRO A 103 -41.23 2.54 8.72
C PRO A 103 -41.97 3.12 9.93
N ASN A 104 -42.13 4.43 9.96
CA ASN A 104 -43.02 5.10 10.89
C ASN A 104 -44.43 5.03 10.28
N ASP A 105 -45.24 4.07 10.73
CA ASP A 105 -46.71 4.12 10.71
C ASP A 105 -47.21 3.80 12.12
#